data_AF-A0A845ZSI7-F1
#
_entry.id   AF-A0A845ZSI7-F1
#
_cell.length_a   1.000
_cell.length_b   1.000
_cell.length_c   1.000
_cell.angle_alpha   90.00
_cell.angle_beta   90.00
_cell.angle_gamma   90.00
#
_symmetry.space_group_name_H-M   'P 1'
#
loop_
_entity.id
_entity.type
_entity.pdbx_description
1 polymer ?
#
loop_
_entity_poly.entity_id
_entity_poly.type
_entity_poly.pdbx_seq_one_letter_code
_entity_poly.pdbx_strand_id
1 'polypeptide(L)'
;GVSLVTIHIYLAPLHRLLQIFWGIGCISAIVLAFSSNEPLAIYIYNHPISLFGIGFTFAALTGIYFKEAFCFNRLETKFLTPLVPMLLLGHIVGFWSTDWEMILLGLWAVLFMVFALRKLLQPIPDDIGDKSVFEYLKKKRL
;
A
#
# COMPACT_ATOMS: atom_id res chain seq x y z
N GLY A 1 3.72 -2.05 -7.46
CA GLY A 1 4.80 -2.32 -8.44
C GLY A 1 5.38 -1.03 -8.96
N VAL A 2 4.94 -0.57 -10.15
CA VAL A 2 5.51 0.58 -10.87
C VAL A 2 5.70 1.83 -9.98
N SER A 3 4.67 2.22 -9.22
CA SER A 3 4.79 3.37 -8.32
C SER A 3 5.91 3.23 -7.28
N LEU A 4 6.15 2.04 -6.70
CA LEU A 4 7.25 1.84 -5.75
C LEU A 4 8.64 1.87 -6.40
N VAL A 5 8.75 1.69 -7.72
CA VAL A 5 10.02 1.79 -8.43
C VAL A 5 10.32 3.26 -8.77
N THR A 6 9.30 4.04 -9.09
CA THR A 6 9.45 5.43 -9.57
C THR A 6 9.43 6.48 -8.47
N ILE A 7 8.75 6.20 -7.36
CA ILE A 7 8.52 7.15 -6.27
C ILE A 7 9.82 7.44 -5.51
N HIS A 8 10.07 8.72 -5.24
CA HIS A 8 11.16 9.11 -4.36
C HIS A 8 10.68 9.10 -2.91
N ILE A 9 11.37 8.32 -2.09
CA ILE A 9 11.20 8.30 -0.64
C ILE A 9 12.55 8.65 -0.03
N TYR A 10 12.62 9.76 0.71
CA TYR A 10 13.87 10.29 1.30
C TYR A 10 14.60 9.27 2.18
N LEU A 11 13.84 8.45 2.92
CA LEU A 11 14.39 7.40 3.77
C LEU A 11 14.60 6.11 2.96
N ALA A 12 15.80 5.96 2.37
CA ALA A 12 16.13 4.80 1.55
C ALA A 12 15.88 3.42 2.22
N PRO A 13 16.16 3.22 3.53
CA PRO A 13 15.79 1.97 4.21
C PRO A 13 14.28 1.67 4.19
N LEU A 14 13.44 2.69 4.38
CA LEU A 14 11.98 2.54 4.31
C LEU A 14 11.55 2.18 2.88
N HIS A 15 12.12 2.86 1.88
CA HIS A 15 11.80 2.57 0.48
C HIS A 15 12.05 1.10 0.12
N ARG A 16 13.22 0.58 0.50
CA ARG A 16 13.59 -0.83 0.29
C ARG A 16 12.68 -1.79 1.05
N LEU A 17 12.32 -1.45 2.29
CA LEU A 17 11.38 -2.25 3.07
C LEU A 17 10.02 -2.37 2.37
N LEU A 18 9.48 -1.26 1.83
CA LEU A 18 8.22 -1.28 1.09
C LEU A 18 8.31 -2.10 -0.21
N GLN A 19 9.46 -2.09 -0.89
CA GLN A 19 9.69 -2.95 -2.06
C GLN A 19 9.73 -4.43 -1.68
N ILE A 20 10.38 -4.78 -0.56
CA ILE A 20 10.41 -6.15 -0.03
C ILE A 20 8.99 -6.59 0.35
N PHE A 21 8.23 -5.76 1.06
CA PHE A 21 6.84 -6.03 1.42
C PHE A 21 5.97 -6.27 0.17
N TRP A 22 6.11 -5.43 -0.86
CA TRP A 22 5.42 -5.64 -2.12
C TRP A 22 5.82 -6.98 -2.77
N GLY A 23 7.11 -7.31 -2.78
CA GLY A 23 7.62 -8.57 -3.32
C GLY A 23 7.07 -9.81 -2.59
N ILE A 24 7.12 -9.82 -1.25
CA ILE A 24 6.57 -10.90 -0.42
C ILE A 24 5.08 -11.08 -0.73
N GLY A 25 4.30 -9.99 -0.68
CA GLY A 25 2.87 -10.06 -0.91
C GLY A 25 2.52 -10.53 -2.34
N CYS A 26 3.28 -10.12 -3.36
CA CYS A 26 3.10 -10.63 -4.73
C CYS A 26 3.41 -12.12 -4.85
N ILE A 27 4.49 -12.60 -4.25
CA ILE A 27 4.83 -14.03 -4.26
C ILE A 27 3.75 -14.82 -3.53
N SER A 28 3.31 -14.36 -2.35
CA SER A 28 2.21 -15.00 -1.62
C SER A 28 0.92 -15.03 -2.44
N ALA A 29 0.55 -13.93 -3.11
CA ALA A 29 -0.64 -13.88 -3.96
C ALA A 29 -0.59 -14.91 -5.09
N ILE A 30 0.56 -15.04 -5.76
CA ILE A 30 0.79 -16.02 -6.83
C ILE A 30 0.65 -17.44 -6.26
N VAL A 31 1.35 -17.75 -5.17
CA VAL A 31 1.31 -19.08 -4.55
C VAL A 31 -0.12 -19.44 -4.17
N LEU A 32 -0.86 -18.56 -3.51
CA LEU A 32 -2.25 -18.79 -3.10
C LEU A 32 -3.21 -18.94 -4.29
N ALA A 33 -3.02 -18.13 -5.35
CA ALA A 33 -3.83 -18.21 -6.56
C ALA A 33 -3.65 -19.56 -7.31
N PHE A 34 -2.47 -20.18 -7.25
CA PHE A 34 -2.22 -21.50 -7.83
C PHE A 34 -2.54 -22.67 -6.89
N SER A 35 -2.59 -22.43 -5.58
CA SER A 35 -2.81 -23.48 -4.58
C SER A 35 -4.28 -23.70 -4.23
N SER A 36 -5.15 -22.76 -4.58
CA SER A 36 -6.58 -22.80 -4.26
C SER A 36 -7.45 -22.88 -5.52
N ASN A 37 -8.56 -23.61 -5.42
CA ASN A 37 -9.58 -23.66 -6.48
C ASN A 37 -10.60 -22.52 -6.36
N GLU A 38 -10.50 -21.69 -5.31
CA GLU A 38 -11.38 -20.56 -5.06
C GLU A 38 -10.75 -19.26 -5.59
N PRO A 39 -11.57 -18.25 -5.95
CA PRO A 39 -11.07 -16.91 -6.19
C PRO A 39 -10.26 -16.38 -5.00
N LEU A 40 -9.09 -15.81 -5.28
CA LEU A 40 -8.13 -15.36 -4.27
C LEU A 40 -8.76 -14.49 -3.17
N ALA A 41 -9.68 -13.59 -3.53
CA ALA A 41 -10.36 -12.72 -2.57
C ALA A 41 -11.23 -13.50 -1.57
N ILE A 42 -11.93 -14.54 -2.04
CA ILE A 42 -12.78 -15.40 -1.21
C ILE A 42 -11.90 -16.26 -0.29
N TYR A 43 -10.81 -16.81 -0.84
CA TYR A 43 -9.86 -17.59 -0.06
C TYR A 43 -9.27 -16.78 1.11
N ILE A 44 -8.86 -15.54 0.87
CA ILE A 44 -8.29 -14.67 1.92
C ILE A 44 -9.31 -14.37 3.02
N TYR A 45 -10.56 -14.10 2.62
CA TYR A 45 -11.66 -13.84 3.55
C TYR A 45 -11.92 -15.04 4.49
N ASN A 46 -11.93 -16.25 3.91
CA ASN A 46 -12.16 -17.48 4.67
C ASN A 46 -10.94 -17.95 5.46
N HIS A 47 -9.74 -17.52 5.07
CA HIS A 47 -8.47 -17.87 5.72
C HIS A 47 -7.67 -16.62 6.12
N PRO A 48 -8.04 -15.90 7.19
CA PRO A 48 -7.42 -14.64 7.59
C PRO A 48 -5.91 -14.73 7.84
N ILE A 49 -5.41 -15.90 8.25
CA ILE A 49 -3.97 -16.15 8.45
C ILE A 49 -3.16 -15.94 7.16
N SER A 50 -3.78 -16.10 5.99
CA SER A 50 -3.14 -15.82 4.69
C SER A 50 -2.67 -14.36 4.56
N LEU A 51 -3.24 -13.43 5.34
CA LEU A 51 -2.82 -12.04 5.41
C LEU A 51 -1.40 -11.85 5.96
N PHE A 52 -0.83 -12.83 6.69
CA PHE A 52 0.60 -12.79 7.04
C PHE A 52 1.53 -12.94 5.82
N GLY A 53 1.02 -13.33 4.65
CA GLY A 53 1.73 -13.28 3.38
C GLY A 53 1.24 -12.12 2.52
N ILE A 54 0.00 -12.20 2.03
CA ILE A 54 -0.53 -11.22 1.07
C ILE A 54 -0.77 -9.83 1.69
N GLY A 55 -0.95 -9.75 3.00
CA GLY A 55 -1.10 -8.49 3.73
C GLY A 55 0.11 -7.57 3.58
N PHE A 56 1.30 -8.11 3.27
CA PHE A 56 2.48 -7.29 2.99
C PHE A 56 2.31 -6.41 1.73
N THR A 57 1.47 -6.80 0.76
CA THR A 57 1.12 -5.90 -0.36
C THR A 57 0.39 -4.66 0.15
N PHE A 58 -0.52 -4.84 1.10
CA PHE A 58 -1.25 -3.73 1.72
C PHE A 58 -0.37 -2.91 2.66
N ALA A 59 0.58 -3.53 3.36
CA ALA A 59 1.58 -2.80 4.14
C ALA A 59 2.45 -1.89 3.25
N ALA A 60 2.87 -2.39 2.09
CA ALA A 60 3.59 -1.58 1.11
C ALA A 60 2.73 -0.41 0.60
N LEU A 61 1.45 -0.66 0.34
CA LEU A 61 0.49 0.33 -0.12
C LEU A 61 0.20 1.41 0.94
N THR A 62 0.09 1.04 2.21
CA THR A 62 -0.01 1.97 3.35
C THR A 62 1.19 2.93 3.41
N GLY A 63 2.40 2.44 3.13
CA GLY A 63 3.58 3.30 3.03
C GLY A 63 3.49 4.34 1.91
N ILE A 64 2.86 3.99 0.77
CA ILE A 64 2.60 4.94 -0.32
C ILE A 64 1.58 5.99 0.12
N TYR A 65 0.46 5.57 0.73
CA TYR A 65 -0.55 6.51 1.25
C TYR A 65 0.04 7.48 2.26
N PHE A 66 0.88 6.99 3.17
CA PHE A 66 1.58 7.80 4.14
C PHE A 66 2.44 8.86 3.43
N LYS A 67 3.31 8.48 2.49
CA LYS A 67 4.13 9.44 1.74
C LYS A 67 3.27 10.50 1.05
N GLU A 68 2.19 10.10 0.41
CA GLU A 68 1.31 11.01 -0.32
C GLU A 68 0.52 11.95 0.61
N ALA A 69 0.14 11.48 1.80
CA ALA A 69 -0.48 12.30 2.84
C ALA A 69 0.46 13.41 3.33
N PHE A 70 1.75 13.10 3.52
CA PHE A 70 2.75 14.07 3.97
C PHE A 70 3.22 15.00 2.85
N CYS A 71 3.47 14.48 1.65
CA CYS A 71 4.00 15.27 0.53
C CYS A 71 2.94 16.16 -0.14
N PHE A 72 1.71 15.69 -0.30
CA PHE A 72 0.66 16.38 -1.06
C PHE A 72 -0.59 16.72 -0.25
N ASN A 73 -0.59 16.46 1.07
CA ASN A 73 -1.69 16.78 1.97
C ASN A 73 -3.05 16.21 1.52
N ARG A 74 -3.04 15.06 0.86
CA ARG A 74 -4.24 14.41 0.32
C ARG A 74 -5.11 13.85 1.44
N LEU A 75 -6.40 14.16 1.42
CA LEU A 75 -7.33 13.72 2.46
C LEU A 75 -7.57 12.21 2.38
N GLU A 76 -7.78 11.68 1.18
CA GLU A 76 -8.04 10.27 0.95
C GLU A 76 -6.92 9.38 1.52
N THR A 77 -5.67 9.78 1.36
CA THR A 77 -4.52 8.99 1.84
C THR A 77 -4.32 9.10 3.35
N LYS A 78 -4.73 10.22 3.98
CA LYS A 78 -4.75 10.35 5.44
C LYS A 78 -5.74 9.39 6.09
N PHE A 79 -6.89 9.14 5.45
CA PHE A 79 -7.85 8.15 5.92
C PHE A 79 -7.44 6.72 5.57
N LEU A 80 -6.92 6.49 4.36
CA LEU A 80 -6.47 5.16 3.94
C LEU A 80 -5.32 4.61 4.80
N THR A 81 -4.41 5.48 5.25
CA THR A 81 -3.23 5.08 6.02
C THR A 81 -3.56 4.32 7.31
N PRO A 82 -4.43 4.80 8.22
CA PRO A 82 -4.88 4.04 9.38
C PRO A 82 -5.96 3.01 9.05
N LEU A 83 -6.79 3.25 8.04
CA LEU A 83 -7.93 2.38 7.73
C LEU A 83 -7.49 0.98 7.27
N VAL A 84 -6.49 0.88 6.38
CA VAL A 84 -5.99 -0.41 5.90
C VAL A 84 -5.44 -1.31 7.02
N PRO A 85 -4.47 -0.88 7.85
CA PRO A 85 -3.96 -1.73 8.91
C PRO A 85 -5.04 -2.06 9.96
N MET A 86 -5.93 -1.11 10.28
CA MET A 86 -7.05 -1.34 11.19
C MET A 86 -8.01 -2.44 10.68
N LEU A 87 -8.39 -2.36 9.41
CA LEU A 87 -9.26 -3.34 8.77
C LEU A 87 -8.60 -4.72 8.76
N LEU A 88 -7.37 -4.84 8.25
CA LEU A 88 -6.69 -6.12 8.08
C LEU A 88 -6.34 -6.78 9.42
N LEU A 89 -5.79 -6.02 10.37
CA LEU A 89 -5.47 -6.57 11.69
C LEU A 89 -6.74 -7.00 12.43
N GLY A 90 -7.80 -6.20 12.37
CA GLY A 90 -9.08 -6.56 12.96
C GLY A 90 -9.72 -7.80 12.34
N HIS A 91 -9.57 -8.01 11.02
CA HIS A 91 -10.01 -9.24 10.36
C HIS A 91 -9.19 -10.46 10.81
N ILE A 92 -7.86 -10.33 10.95
CA ILE A 92 -6.99 -11.42 11.44
C ILE A 92 -7.40 -11.87 12.85
N VAL A 93 -7.70 -10.93 13.75
CA VAL A 93 -8.08 -11.26 15.13
C VAL A 93 -9.58 -11.55 15.32
N GLY A 94 -10.39 -11.45 14.25
CA GLY A 94 -11.83 -11.65 14.32
C GLY A 94 -12.58 -10.58 15.13
N PHE A 95 -12.07 -9.34 15.14
CA PHE A 95 -12.66 -8.22 15.91
C PHE A 95 -13.90 -7.62 15.24
N TRP A 96 -13.96 -7.64 13.90
CA TRP A 96 -15.05 -7.02 13.15
C TRP A 96 -16.22 -7.99 12.96
N SER A 97 -17.45 -7.47 12.96
CA SER A 97 -18.58 -8.18 12.37
C SER A 97 -18.54 -8.04 10.84
N THR A 98 -19.16 -8.96 10.12
CA THR A 98 -19.23 -8.95 8.65
C THR A 98 -19.75 -7.61 8.08
N ASP A 99 -20.73 -6.98 8.74
CA ASP A 99 -21.26 -5.68 8.32
C ASP A 99 -20.20 -4.58 8.38
N TRP A 100 -19.40 -4.56 9.45
CA TRP A 100 -18.31 -3.58 9.60
C TRP A 100 -17.18 -3.82 8.60
N GLU A 101 -16.82 -5.08 8.34
CA GLU A 101 -15.84 -5.42 7.30
C GLU A 101 -16.28 -4.91 5.94
N MET A 102 -17.55 -5.12 5.58
CA MET A 102 -18.13 -4.64 4.33
C MET A 102 -18.09 -3.12 4.22
N ILE A 103 -18.48 -2.40 5.29
CA ILE A 103 -18.44 -0.93 5.31
C ILE A 103 -17.01 -0.40 5.16
N LEU A 104 -16.06 -0.97 5.93
CA LEU A 104 -14.66 -0.56 5.90
C LEU A 104 -14.00 -0.88 4.55
N LEU A 105 -14.29 -2.04 3.95
CA LEU A 105 -13.84 -2.41 2.60
C LEU A 105 -14.44 -1.50 1.54
N GLY A 106 -15.73 -1.16 1.64
CA GLY A 106 -16.39 -0.23 0.73
C GLY A 106 -15.77 1.17 0.80
N LEU A 107 -15.53 1.67 2.01
CA LEU A 107 -14.85 2.94 2.24
C LEU A 107 -13.42 2.91 1.67
N TRP A 108 -12.68 1.83 1.90
CA TRP A 108 -11.35 1.64 1.31
C TRP A 108 -11.40 1.70 -0.22
N ALA A 109 -12.32 0.97 -0.85
CA ALA A 109 -12.42 0.88 -2.30
C ALA A 109 -12.70 2.26 -2.94
N VAL A 110 -13.62 3.03 -2.38
CA VAL A 110 -13.95 4.39 -2.86
C VAL A 110 -12.75 5.32 -2.70
N LEU A 111 -12.14 5.37 -1.52
CA LEU A 111 -10.98 6.24 -1.27
C LEU A 111 -9.78 5.84 -2.14
N PHE A 112 -9.55 4.54 -2.33
CA PHE A 112 -8.49 4.03 -3.18
C PHE A 112 -8.72 4.39 -4.65
N MET A 113 -9.96 4.33 -5.13
CA MET A 113 -10.30 4.76 -6.49
C MET A 113 -10.01 6.25 -6.69
N VAL A 114 -10.43 7.10 -5.74
CA VAL A 114 -10.11 8.54 -5.76
C VAL A 114 -8.60 8.77 -5.79
N PHE A 115 -7.86 8.07 -4.92
CA PHE A 115 -6.41 8.13 -4.88
C PHE A 115 -5.77 7.73 -6.22
N ALA A 116 -6.19 6.60 -6.79
CA ALA A 116 -5.65 6.06 -8.03
C ALA A 116 -5.89 7.02 -9.20
N LEU A 117 -7.12 7.54 -9.35
CA LEU A 117 -7.47 8.50 -10.41
C LEU A 117 -6.63 9.78 -10.32
N ARG A 118 -6.49 10.35 -9.11
CA ARG A 118 -5.67 11.55 -8.93
C ARG A 118 -4.19 11.30 -9.19
N LYS A 119 -3.69 10.10 -8.89
CA LYS A 119 -2.31 9.73 -9.16
C LYS A 119 -2.03 9.51 -10.65
N LEU A 120 -3.02 9.01 -11.41
CA LEU A 120 -2.91 8.87 -12.87
C LEU A 120 -2.84 10.21 -13.61
N LEU A 121 -3.49 11.25 -13.09
CA LEU A 121 -3.54 12.58 -13.70
C LEU A 121 -2.41 13.51 -13.23
N GLN A 122 -1.60 13.09 -12.26
CA GLN A 122 -0.57 13.92 -11.66
C GLN A 122 0.65 14.09 -12.58
N PRO A 123 1.22 15.31 -12.70
CA PRO A 123 2.47 15.50 -13.42
C PRO A 123 3.62 14.67 -12.84
N ILE A 124 4.46 14.12 -13.72
CA ILE A 124 5.59 13.25 -13.35
C ILE A 124 6.55 13.89 -12.32
N PRO A 125 6.95 15.18 -12.43
CA PRO A 125 7.85 15.80 -11.45
C PRO A 125 7.27 15.79 -10.04
N ASP A 126 5.97 16.09 -9.95
CA ASP A 126 5.25 16.10 -8.68
C ASP A 126 5.03 14.68 -8.16
N ASP A 127 4.80 13.69 -9.01
CA ASP A 127 4.60 12.29 -8.56
C ASP A 127 5.86 11.69 -7.92
N ILE A 128 7.02 12.00 -8.50
CA ILE A 128 8.31 11.50 -8.07
C ILE A 128 8.72 12.14 -6.74
N GLY A 129 8.65 13.46 -6.60
CA GLY A 129 9.14 14.22 -5.44
C GLY A 129 10.54 14.84 -5.66
N ASP A 130 10.89 15.86 -4.87
CA ASP A 130 12.10 16.67 -5.09
C ASP A 130 13.41 15.90 -4.77
N LYS A 131 14.29 15.82 -5.78
CA LYS A 131 15.61 15.16 -5.74
C LYS A 131 16.77 16.13 -5.54
N SER A 132 16.54 17.45 -5.54
CA SER A 132 17.56 18.50 -5.55
C SER A 132 18.57 18.35 -4.39
N VAL A 133 18.09 18.03 -3.19
CA VAL A 133 18.91 17.82 -2.00
C VAL A 133 19.86 16.63 -2.15
N PHE A 134 19.42 15.55 -2.80
CA PHE A 134 20.27 14.38 -3.05
C PHE A 134 21.34 14.66 -4.09
N GLU A 135 21.01 15.39 -5.15
CA GLU A 135 22.01 15.81 -6.13
C GLU A 135 23.08 16.71 -5.49
N TYR A 136 22.66 17.63 -4.61
CA TYR A 136 23.55 18.47 -3.83
C TYR A 136 24.45 17.64 -2.89
N LEU A 137 23.88 16.74 -2.10
CA LEU A 137 24.63 15.89 -1.17
C LEU A 137 25.57 14.91 -1.89
N LYS A 138 25.16 14.38 -3.06
CA LYS A 138 25.99 13.49 -3.88
C LYS A 138 27.18 14.26 -4.48
N LYS A 139 26.97 15.50 -4.95
CA LYS A 139 28.04 16.39 -5.40
C LYS A 139 29.02 16.78 -4.29
N LYS A 140 28.58 16.81 -3.03
CA LYS A 140 29.43 17.10 -1.86
C LYS A 140 30.25 15.91 -1.34
N ARG A 141 29.89 14.70 -1.76
CA ARG A 141 30.52 13.43 -1.33
C ARG A 141 31.49 12.87 -2.39
N LEU A 142 31.52 13.48 -3.58
CA LEU A 142 32.51 13.32 -4.66
C LEU A 142 33.52 14.46 -4.56
#